data_AF-A0A355Q7S4-F1
#
_entry.id   AF-A0A355Q7S4-F1
#
_cell.length_a   1.000
_cell.length_b   1.000
_cell.length_c   1.000
_cell.angle_alpha   90.00
_cell.angle_beta   90.00
_cell.angle_gamma   90.00
#
_symmetry.space_group_name_H-M   'P 1'
#
loop_
_entity.id
_entity.type
_entity.pdbx_description
1 polymer ?
#
loop_
_entity_poly.entity_id
_entity_poly.type
_entity_poly.pdbx_seq_one_letter_code
_entity_poly.pdbx_strand_id
1 'polypeptide(L)'
;MTYSGRFSADQKPTFPLFAISEFNVHISLFLRRLLLASSCLLLLNTSLWAQSNFIPLEKGDYKELEERPTYAPVLEVGGSYRLRNRWIDASPEPETPTGFPNAGTLSFEQDLRIFLRSTAHRSASIQLELATAQAPFNNADLRPPAERPNAPDSQDVDLVARQAYLEFRANPRDQLRIGKQELRLGDRRGKVFSGLLTGIAQQCTAGSFCYEAGALKLQDDTADWLYTLSLDYPLFYELDAAGQPENVMRVEVFRIIYTERNIPLGRNNAPGLRLSNGDLDRLRGTSFANTNSCSSELKRQAVVGGQDCTPVHFDATSQDYYGVRFTWNTPSWRWYSDLLGNQGNRAYYSLGPNNDYGQSLGSYAVAGVATEHELSYLWDNHQVTGLFLYASGDEQLEDGGSIDNTGQNYQRSIRAFHEIVPGTYRGTNFYFNGGSPDWKSGTGLGHTIANTQMLGARYRFTVEASETFYEAGLYYLDHVNPVMTSSGGKATHIGIEWDNTFSWKLRDFVTWDLELNFFRQGKAFRYDDYQPSVSETGSATHFASRVYYSF
;
A
#
# COMPACT_ATOMS: atom_id res chain seq x y z
N MET A 1 18.55 66.72 22.53
CA MET A 1 19.31 66.40 21.31
C MET A 1 18.56 65.31 20.58
N THR A 2 17.99 65.68 19.44
CA THR A 2 17.32 64.83 18.47
C THR A 2 18.31 63.81 17.89
N TYR A 3 17.93 62.52 17.88
CA TYR A 3 18.47 61.57 16.91
C TYR A 3 17.30 60.80 16.29
N SER A 4 17.02 61.14 15.04
CA SER A 4 16.12 60.44 14.13
C SER A 4 16.87 59.28 13.48
N GLY A 5 16.37 58.06 13.62
CA GLY A 5 16.77 56.91 12.80
C GLY A 5 15.57 56.43 12.00
N ARG A 6 15.51 56.78 10.71
CA ARG A 6 14.56 56.24 9.74
C ARG A 6 14.82 54.73 9.57
N PHE A 7 13.81 53.90 9.82
CA PHE A 7 13.81 52.54 9.28
C PHE A 7 13.32 52.59 7.83
N SER A 8 14.19 52.16 6.92
CA SER A 8 13.87 51.95 5.51
C SER A 8 12.93 50.75 5.39
N ALA A 9 11.74 50.95 4.84
CA ALA A 9 10.76 49.90 4.57
C ALA A 9 11.10 49.14 3.27
N ASP A 10 12.31 48.54 3.19
CA ASP A 10 12.71 47.72 2.04
C ASP A 10 13.91 46.81 2.31
N GLN A 11 13.86 46.01 3.39
CA GLN A 11 14.75 44.86 3.54
C GLN A 11 13.95 43.63 3.94
N LYS A 12 13.63 42.80 2.94
CA LYS A 12 13.26 41.40 3.17
C LYS A 12 14.46 40.70 3.83
N PRO A 13 14.29 39.90 4.89
CA PRO A 13 15.35 39.03 5.37
C PRO A 13 15.58 37.95 4.30
N THR A 14 16.61 38.12 3.47
CA THR A 14 17.16 37.03 2.68
C THR A 14 17.92 36.12 3.62
N PHE A 15 17.24 35.07 4.10
CA PHE A 15 17.93 33.89 4.63
C PHE A 15 18.72 33.28 3.47
N PRO A 16 20.04 33.06 3.60
CA PRO A 16 20.82 32.45 2.54
C PRO A 16 20.40 30.98 2.39
N LEU A 17 19.64 30.69 1.33
CA LEU A 17 19.21 29.35 0.88
C LEU A 17 20.38 28.37 0.67
N PHE A 18 21.62 28.86 0.59
CA PHE A 18 22.83 28.05 0.51
C PHE A 18 23.22 27.36 1.82
N ALA A 19 22.70 27.79 2.98
CA ALA A 19 23.01 27.15 4.26
C ALA A 19 22.15 25.89 4.53
N ILE A 20 21.00 25.73 3.87
CA ILE A 20 20.08 24.60 4.11
C ILE A 20 20.48 23.38 3.28
N SER A 21 21.03 23.56 2.07
CA SER A 21 21.48 22.43 1.23
C SER A 21 22.73 21.76 1.81
N GLU A 22 23.69 22.52 2.33
CA GLU A 22 24.88 21.95 2.98
C GLU A 22 24.55 21.32 4.34
N PHE A 23 23.61 21.91 5.10
CA PHE A 23 23.13 21.34 6.37
C PHE A 23 22.39 20.00 6.17
N ASN A 24 21.58 19.87 5.11
CA ASN A 24 20.89 18.60 4.78
C ASN A 24 21.85 17.52 4.27
N VAL A 25 22.87 17.88 3.48
CA VAL A 25 23.91 16.94 3.05
C VAL A 25 24.77 16.49 4.25
N HIS A 26 25.09 17.40 5.17
CA HIS A 26 25.86 17.07 6.37
C HIS A 26 25.06 16.26 7.39
N ILE A 27 23.76 16.51 7.55
CA ILE A 27 22.87 15.65 8.36
C ILE A 27 22.70 14.28 7.72
N SER A 28 22.53 14.19 6.41
CA SER A 28 22.45 12.91 5.69
C SER A 28 23.74 12.09 5.82
N LEU A 29 24.90 12.73 5.69
CA LEU A 29 26.21 12.09 5.91
C LEU A 29 26.44 11.74 7.38
N PHE A 30 26.01 12.58 8.32
CA PHE A 30 26.08 12.32 9.75
C PHE A 30 25.18 11.15 10.15
N LEU A 31 23.93 11.11 9.68
CA LEU A 31 22.99 10.00 9.90
C LEU A 31 23.46 8.72 9.22
N ARG A 32 24.00 8.78 8.00
CA ARG A 32 24.61 7.60 7.34
C ARG A 32 25.82 7.09 8.11
N ARG A 33 26.69 7.97 8.61
CA ARG A 33 27.85 7.59 9.44
C ARG A 33 27.43 7.10 10.82
N LEU A 34 26.37 7.66 11.40
CA LEU A 34 25.78 7.21 12.65
C LEU A 34 25.13 5.84 12.47
N LEU A 35 24.37 5.61 11.39
CA LEU A 35 23.82 4.30 11.02
C LEU A 35 24.93 3.29 10.78
N LEU A 36 25.96 3.62 9.99
CA LEU A 36 27.12 2.74 9.78
C LEU A 36 27.89 2.47 11.08
N ALA A 37 28.08 3.47 11.94
CA ALA A 37 28.75 3.30 13.23
C ALA A 37 27.90 2.48 14.21
N SER A 38 26.58 2.70 14.26
CA SER A 38 25.63 1.90 15.04
C SER A 38 25.51 0.49 14.51
N SER A 39 25.46 0.28 13.18
CA SER A 39 25.50 -1.05 12.56
C SER A 39 26.83 -1.76 12.84
N CYS A 40 27.97 -1.08 12.76
CA CYS A 40 29.27 -1.67 13.13
C CYS A 40 29.35 -1.97 14.64
N LEU A 41 28.85 -1.09 15.52
CA LEU A 41 28.82 -1.31 16.97
C LEU A 41 27.85 -2.43 17.38
N LEU A 42 26.73 -2.61 16.66
CA LEU A 42 25.81 -3.73 16.80
C LEU A 42 26.41 -5.03 16.24
N LEU A 43 27.19 -4.99 15.17
CA LEU A 43 27.87 -6.17 14.61
C LEU A 43 29.09 -6.63 15.44
N LEU A 44 29.74 -5.71 16.17
CA LEU A 44 30.95 -6.02 16.95
C LEU A 44 30.65 -6.72 18.30
N ASN A 45 29.40 -6.74 18.77
CA ASN A 45 29.00 -7.42 20.03
C ASN A 45 27.97 -8.55 19.85
N THR A 46 27.34 -8.73 18.68
CA THR A 46 26.23 -9.68 18.50
C THR A 46 26.64 -11.10 18.12
N SER A 47 27.85 -11.33 17.62
CA SER A 47 28.30 -12.70 17.27
C SER A 47 28.40 -13.63 18.50
N LEU A 48 28.56 -13.09 19.71
CA LEU A 48 28.54 -13.84 20.97
C LEU A 48 27.14 -13.99 21.60
N TRP A 49 26.16 -13.15 21.24
CA TRP A 49 24.77 -13.24 21.73
C TRP A 49 23.82 -13.96 20.75
N ALA A 50 24.15 -14.00 19.46
CA ALA A 50 23.36 -14.71 18.45
C ALA A 50 23.31 -16.23 18.69
N GLN A 51 24.27 -16.79 19.43
CA GLN A 51 24.26 -18.20 19.84
C GLN A 51 23.54 -18.46 21.17
N SER A 52 23.27 -17.45 22.01
CA SER A 52 22.66 -17.68 23.34
C SER A 52 21.16 -17.97 23.28
N ASN A 53 20.47 -17.56 22.21
CA ASN A 53 19.02 -17.72 22.04
C ASN A 53 18.64 -18.84 21.06
N PHE A 54 19.62 -19.62 20.59
CA PHE A 54 19.39 -20.82 19.78
C PHE A 54 19.35 -22.04 20.69
N ILE A 55 18.15 -22.53 20.99
CA ILE A 55 17.95 -23.82 21.62
C ILE A 55 17.58 -24.81 20.50
N PRO A 56 18.51 -25.65 20.01
CA PRO A 56 18.16 -26.72 19.10
C PRO A 56 17.17 -27.66 19.81
N LEU A 57 16.16 -28.13 19.09
CA LEU A 57 15.30 -29.21 19.59
C LEU A 57 16.16 -30.49 19.68
N GLU A 58 16.48 -30.93 20.89
CA GLU A 58 17.22 -32.16 21.10
C GLU A 58 16.30 -33.38 20.96
N LYS A 59 16.91 -34.55 20.70
CA LYS A 59 16.19 -35.81 20.58
C LYS A 59 15.65 -36.22 21.95
N GLY A 60 14.40 -35.84 22.23
CA GLY A 60 13.75 -35.99 23.54
C GLY A 60 12.84 -34.80 23.90
N ASP A 61 13.05 -33.63 23.28
CA ASP A 61 12.25 -32.42 23.47
C ASP A 61 10.90 -32.46 22.73
N TYR A 62 10.73 -33.46 21.85
CA TYR A 62 9.50 -33.73 21.13
C TYR A 62 9.08 -35.17 21.36
N LYS A 63 7.77 -35.39 21.45
CA LYS A 63 7.17 -36.71 21.56
C LYS A 63 6.44 -37.00 20.26
N GLU A 64 6.95 -37.95 19.49
CA GLU A 64 6.21 -38.50 18.36
C GLU A 64 5.04 -39.32 18.91
N LEU A 65 3.83 -38.92 18.57
CA LEU A 65 2.60 -39.61 18.93
C LEU A 65 1.97 -40.17 17.66
N GLU A 66 1.91 -41.49 17.56
CA GLU A 66 1.14 -42.18 16.54
C GLU A 66 -0.34 -42.12 16.95
N GLU A 67 -1.03 -41.04 16.57
CA GLU A 67 -2.44 -40.87 16.90
C GLU A 67 -3.34 -41.52 15.85
N ARG A 68 -4.28 -42.35 16.30
CA ARG A 68 -5.38 -42.82 15.46
C ARG A 68 -6.42 -41.70 15.36
N PRO A 69 -6.83 -41.29 14.14
CA PRO A 69 -7.73 -40.16 13.96
C PRO A 69 -9.08 -40.44 14.63
N THR A 70 -9.40 -39.64 15.63
CA THR A 70 -10.75 -39.58 16.22
C THR A 70 -11.50 -38.45 15.51
N TYR A 71 -12.44 -38.83 14.64
CA TYR A 71 -13.26 -37.90 13.87
C TYR A 71 -14.40 -37.35 14.74
N ALA A 72 -14.37 -36.04 15.01
CA ALA A 72 -15.54 -35.29 15.42
C ALA A 72 -15.51 -33.98 14.62
N PRO A 73 -16.27 -33.87 13.50
CA PRO A 73 -16.30 -32.63 12.73
C PRO A 73 -16.88 -31.52 13.60
N VAL A 74 -16.09 -30.48 13.82
CA VAL A 74 -16.53 -29.24 14.47
C VAL A 74 -16.65 -28.20 13.39
N LEU A 75 -17.87 -27.68 13.20
CA LEU A 75 -18.15 -26.51 12.39
C LEU A 75 -18.21 -25.31 13.32
N GLU A 76 -17.27 -24.40 13.18
CA GLU A 76 -17.32 -23.08 13.81
C GLU A 76 -17.89 -22.11 12.78
N VAL A 77 -18.94 -21.39 13.19
CA VAL A 77 -19.55 -20.33 12.39
C VAL A 77 -19.41 -19.05 13.19
N GLY A 78 -18.87 -18.03 12.54
CA GLY A 78 -18.85 -16.67 13.06
C GLY A 78 -19.11 -15.69 11.94
N GLY A 79 -19.21 -14.42 12.29
CA GLY A 79 -19.37 -13.39 11.28
C GLY A 79 -18.99 -12.03 11.78
N SER A 80 -18.97 -11.09 10.85
CA SER A 80 -18.84 -9.69 11.16
C SER A 80 -19.64 -8.85 10.19
N TYR A 81 -20.28 -7.82 10.70
CA TYR A 81 -21.05 -6.84 9.93
C TYR A 81 -20.50 -5.43 10.16
N ARG A 82 -20.26 -4.71 9.07
CA ARG A 82 -19.77 -3.34 9.09
C ARG A 82 -20.72 -2.47 8.29
N LEU A 83 -21.25 -1.45 8.95
CA LEU A 83 -21.91 -0.33 8.29
C LEU A 83 -20.93 0.83 8.23
N ARG A 84 -20.72 1.38 7.03
CA ARG A 84 -19.84 2.51 6.79
C ARG A 84 -20.62 3.63 6.11
N ASN A 85 -20.54 4.80 6.71
CA ASN A 85 -21.06 6.04 6.13
C ASN A 85 -19.87 6.95 5.84
N ARG A 86 -19.84 7.55 4.66
CA ARG A 86 -18.75 8.45 4.26
C ARG A 86 -19.28 9.68 3.54
N TRP A 87 -18.75 10.84 3.91
CA TRP A 87 -18.96 12.11 3.22
C TRP A 87 -17.61 12.75 2.93
N ILE A 88 -17.40 13.17 1.68
CA ILE A 88 -16.21 13.90 1.26
C ILE A 88 -16.67 15.17 0.58
N ASP A 89 -16.16 16.30 1.04
CA ASP A 89 -16.30 17.60 0.39
C ASP A 89 -14.92 18.07 -0.04
N ALA A 90 -14.76 18.43 -1.32
CA ALA A 90 -13.47 18.80 -1.88
C ALA A 90 -13.62 19.90 -2.92
N SER A 91 -12.71 20.87 -2.89
CA SER A 91 -12.62 21.96 -3.87
C SER A 91 -11.19 22.07 -4.39
N PRO A 92 -10.94 21.91 -5.71
CA PRO A 92 -11.90 21.56 -6.76
C PRO A 92 -12.43 20.13 -6.59
N GLU A 93 -13.66 19.86 -7.05
CA GLU A 93 -14.24 18.52 -7.01
C GLU A 93 -13.44 17.56 -7.91
N PRO A 94 -13.07 16.36 -7.44
CA PRO A 94 -12.50 15.34 -8.31
C PRO A 94 -13.49 14.89 -9.38
N GLU A 95 -12.98 14.59 -10.59
CA GLU A 95 -13.75 13.77 -11.53
C GLU A 95 -14.12 12.45 -10.85
N THR A 96 -15.42 12.26 -10.62
CA THR A 96 -15.95 11.09 -9.91
C THR A 96 -16.10 9.94 -10.91
N PRO A 97 -15.35 8.82 -10.80
CA PRO A 97 -15.50 7.69 -11.71
C PRO A 97 -16.88 7.03 -11.56
N THR A 98 -17.32 6.31 -12.59
CA THR A 98 -18.54 5.50 -12.54
C THR A 98 -18.52 4.57 -11.32
N GLY A 99 -19.49 4.71 -10.43
CA GLY A 99 -19.59 3.93 -9.18
C GLY A 99 -18.96 4.58 -7.94
N PHE A 100 -18.40 5.78 -8.03
CA PHE A 100 -18.03 6.61 -6.88
C PHE A 100 -19.15 7.58 -6.53
N PRO A 101 -19.38 7.86 -5.24
CA PRO A 101 -20.27 8.95 -4.84
C PRO A 101 -19.63 10.28 -5.20
N ASN A 102 -20.42 11.20 -5.76
CA ASN A 102 -19.98 12.56 -6.05
C ASN A 102 -19.51 13.26 -4.77
N ALA A 103 -18.57 14.19 -4.90
CA ALA A 103 -18.25 15.11 -3.82
C ALA A 103 -19.53 15.78 -3.28
N GLY A 104 -19.57 16.02 -1.97
CA GLY A 104 -20.74 16.52 -1.27
C GLY A 104 -21.86 15.50 -1.03
N THR A 105 -21.79 14.28 -1.57
CA THR A 105 -22.82 13.23 -1.38
C THR A 105 -22.46 12.29 -0.23
N LEU A 106 -23.42 12.03 0.65
CA LEU A 106 -23.28 11.00 1.69
C LEU A 106 -23.42 9.62 1.05
N SER A 107 -22.40 8.78 1.26
CA SER A 107 -22.36 7.40 0.80
C SER A 107 -22.55 6.42 1.95
N PHE A 108 -23.19 5.29 1.63
CA PHE A 108 -23.51 4.22 2.57
C PHE A 108 -22.98 2.90 2.01
N GLU A 109 -22.36 2.09 2.84
CA GLU A 109 -21.83 0.78 2.47
C GLU A 109 -22.06 -0.23 3.60
N GLN A 110 -22.48 -1.45 3.21
CA GLN A 110 -22.62 -2.59 4.10
C GLN A 110 -21.65 -3.69 3.70
N ASP A 111 -20.86 -4.17 4.65
CA ASP A 111 -19.92 -5.30 4.49
C ASP A 111 -20.28 -6.38 5.51
N LEU A 112 -20.95 -7.43 5.06
CA LEU A 112 -21.24 -8.63 5.85
C LEU A 112 -20.27 -9.72 5.47
N ARG A 113 -19.59 -10.30 6.47
CA ARG A 113 -18.66 -11.41 6.33
C ARG A 113 -19.10 -12.57 7.20
N ILE A 114 -19.20 -13.75 6.62
CA ILE A 114 -19.54 -15.00 7.31
C ILE A 114 -18.32 -15.90 7.21
N PHE A 115 -17.80 -16.30 8.36
CA PHE A 115 -16.66 -17.19 8.50
C PHE A 115 -17.14 -18.58 8.86
N LEU A 116 -16.71 -19.56 8.06
CA LEU A 116 -17.02 -20.96 8.24
C LEU A 116 -15.69 -21.70 8.36
N ARG A 117 -15.44 -22.28 9.53
CA ARG A 117 -14.29 -23.15 9.76
C ARG A 117 -14.76 -24.55 10.04
N SER A 118 -14.45 -25.46 9.13
CA SER A 118 -14.72 -26.88 9.29
C SER A 118 -13.44 -27.61 9.64
N THR A 119 -13.34 -28.10 10.88
CA THR A 119 -12.19 -28.91 11.31
C THR A 119 -12.45 -30.36 10.92
N ALA A 120 -11.84 -30.79 9.81
CA ALA A 120 -11.96 -32.16 9.31
C ALA A 120 -11.01 -33.12 10.04
N HIS A 121 -9.88 -32.61 10.55
CA HIS A 121 -8.88 -33.32 11.34
C HIS A 121 -8.25 -32.37 12.37
N ARG A 122 -7.65 -32.87 13.46
CA ARG A 122 -6.96 -32.03 14.48
C ARG A 122 -5.94 -31.05 13.87
N SER A 123 -5.32 -31.47 12.77
CA SER A 123 -4.30 -30.72 12.03
C SER A 123 -4.80 -30.13 10.71
N ALA A 124 -6.07 -30.32 10.33
CA ALA A 124 -6.57 -29.85 9.04
C ALA A 124 -7.96 -29.21 9.18
N SER A 125 -8.09 -27.99 8.69
CA SER A 125 -9.36 -27.27 8.64
C SER A 125 -9.59 -26.64 7.28
N ILE A 126 -10.83 -26.63 6.83
CA ILE A 126 -11.27 -25.87 5.66
C ILE A 126 -11.78 -24.53 6.17
N GLN A 127 -11.30 -23.45 5.56
CA GLN A 127 -11.67 -22.09 5.86
C GLN A 127 -12.45 -21.52 4.67
N LEU A 128 -13.62 -20.95 4.94
CA LEU A 128 -14.44 -20.25 3.96
C LEU A 128 -14.90 -18.93 4.55
N GLU A 129 -14.67 -17.84 3.81
CA GLU A 129 -15.22 -16.52 4.10
C GLU A 129 -16.14 -16.12 2.95
N LEU A 130 -17.42 -15.98 3.24
CA LEU A 130 -18.40 -15.37 2.34
C LEU A 130 -18.52 -13.90 2.71
N ALA A 131 -18.39 -13.00 1.75
CA ALA A 131 -18.50 -11.57 1.97
C ALA A 131 -19.52 -10.95 1.01
N THR A 132 -20.14 -9.84 1.39
CA THR A 132 -20.88 -9.03 0.42
C THR A 132 -19.89 -8.40 -0.57
N ALA A 133 -20.28 -8.29 -1.84
CA ALA A 133 -19.45 -7.67 -2.85
C ALA A 133 -19.21 -6.21 -2.48
N GLN A 134 -17.95 -5.88 -2.15
CA GLN A 134 -17.59 -4.52 -1.77
C GLN A 134 -17.74 -3.55 -2.94
N ALA A 135 -17.94 -2.28 -2.61
CA ALA A 135 -17.93 -1.23 -3.61
C ALA A 135 -16.56 -1.19 -4.33
N PRO A 136 -16.52 -0.83 -5.63
CA PRO A 136 -15.32 -0.94 -6.46
C PRO A 136 -14.11 -0.18 -5.90
N PHE A 137 -14.39 0.92 -5.20
CA PHE A 137 -13.39 1.82 -4.64
C PHE A 137 -12.73 1.31 -3.35
N ASN A 138 -13.33 0.35 -2.67
CA ASN A 138 -12.69 -0.34 -1.55
C ASN A 138 -12.00 -1.61 -2.02
N ASN A 139 -12.20 -2.03 -3.27
CA ASN A 139 -11.49 -3.15 -3.84
C ASN A 139 -10.14 -2.66 -4.37
N ALA A 140 -9.07 -3.11 -3.72
CA ALA A 140 -7.71 -3.10 -4.27
C ALA A 140 -7.54 -4.03 -5.49
N ASP A 141 -8.62 -4.66 -5.94
CA ASP A 141 -8.60 -5.59 -7.05
C ASP A 141 -8.38 -4.78 -8.33
N LEU A 142 -7.39 -5.20 -9.13
CA LEU A 142 -6.95 -4.53 -10.35
C LEU A 142 -8.04 -4.45 -11.45
N ARG A 143 -9.24 -4.96 -11.18
CA ARG A 143 -10.26 -5.26 -12.18
C ARG A 143 -11.49 -4.39 -11.95
N PRO A 144 -12.00 -3.72 -12.99
CA PRO A 144 -13.27 -3.04 -12.88
C PRO A 144 -14.35 -4.10 -12.57
N PRO A 145 -15.33 -3.78 -11.71
CA PRO A 145 -16.48 -4.64 -11.54
C PRO A 145 -17.20 -4.81 -12.87
N ALA A 146 -17.87 -5.95 -13.04
CA ALA A 146 -18.88 -6.09 -14.08
C ALA A 146 -19.95 -4.99 -13.91
N GLU A 147 -20.51 -4.50 -15.02
CA GLU A 147 -21.59 -3.52 -15.02
C GLU A 147 -22.75 -4.01 -14.15
N ARG A 148 -23.13 -3.19 -13.15
CA ARG A 148 -24.23 -3.50 -12.23
C ARG A 148 -25.58 -3.17 -12.91
N PRO A 149 -26.61 -4.02 -12.79
CA PRO A 149 -27.92 -3.72 -13.37
C PRO A 149 -28.56 -2.50 -12.70
N ASN A 150 -29.09 -1.58 -13.50
CA ASN A 150 -29.92 -0.46 -13.02
C ASN A 150 -31.34 -0.98 -12.73
N ALA A 151 -31.56 -1.58 -11.56
CA ALA A 151 -32.90 -1.83 -11.02
C ALA A 151 -33.21 -0.85 -9.87
N PRO A 152 -34.48 -0.57 -9.53
CA PRO A 152 -34.86 0.33 -8.44
C PRO A 152 -34.71 -0.33 -7.05
N ASP A 153 -33.68 -1.16 -6.88
CA ASP A 153 -33.23 -1.67 -5.58
C ASP A 153 -32.03 -0.83 -5.15
N SER A 154 -32.11 -0.21 -3.97
CA SER A 154 -31.17 0.87 -3.61
C SER A 154 -29.73 0.40 -3.33
N GLN A 155 -29.53 -0.90 -3.10
CA GLN A 155 -28.23 -1.57 -3.02
C GLN A 155 -28.38 -3.07 -3.36
N ASP A 156 -27.81 -3.52 -4.49
CA ASP A 156 -27.65 -4.94 -4.77
C ASP A 156 -26.64 -5.56 -3.77
N VAL A 157 -27.05 -6.62 -3.08
CA VAL A 157 -26.20 -7.37 -2.13
C VAL A 157 -25.82 -8.71 -2.74
N ASP A 158 -24.70 -8.74 -3.47
CA ASP A 158 -24.11 -9.98 -3.97
C ASP A 158 -23.23 -10.64 -2.90
N LEU A 159 -23.26 -11.96 -2.79
CA LEU A 159 -22.36 -12.73 -1.92
C LEU A 159 -21.22 -13.34 -2.76
N VAL A 160 -19.98 -13.11 -2.33
CA VAL A 160 -18.78 -13.64 -2.97
C VAL A 160 -17.98 -14.51 -2.00
N ALA A 161 -17.37 -15.58 -2.52
CA ALA A 161 -16.37 -16.35 -1.78
C ALA A 161 -15.06 -15.54 -1.74
N ARG A 162 -14.87 -14.77 -0.65
CA ARG A 162 -13.70 -13.92 -0.44
C ARG A 162 -12.47 -14.78 -0.20
N GLN A 163 -12.52 -15.67 0.79
CA GLN A 163 -11.46 -16.65 1.06
C GLN A 163 -12.01 -18.07 1.01
N ALA A 164 -11.21 -18.99 0.48
CA ALA A 164 -11.54 -20.41 0.41
C ALA A 164 -10.23 -21.21 0.34
N TYR A 165 -9.80 -21.76 1.47
CA TYR A 165 -8.52 -22.48 1.53
C TYR A 165 -8.56 -23.65 2.51
N LEU A 166 -7.76 -24.67 2.20
CA LEU A 166 -7.39 -25.72 3.13
C LEU A 166 -6.23 -25.22 3.98
N GLU A 167 -6.35 -25.35 5.30
CA GLU A 167 -5.31 -25.06 6.27
C GLU A 167 -4.83 -26.35 6.92
N PHE A 168 -3.53 -26.59 6.87
CA PHE A 168 -2.85 -27.69 7.54
C PHE A 168 -1.88 -27.14 8.58
N ARG A 169 -1.94 -27.65 9.81
CA ARG A 169 -1.05 -27.30 10.92
C ARG A 169 -0.37 -28.56 11.44
N ALA A 170 0.88 -28.79 11.04
CA ALA A 170 1.67 -29.90 11.58
C ALA A 170 1.91 -29.75 13.09
N ASN A 171 2.02 -28.51 13.57
CA ASN A 171 2.08 -28.13 14.98
C ASN A 171 1.44 -26.72 15.15
N PRO A 172 1.20 -26.24 16.38
CA PRO A 172 0.55 -24.94 16.61
C PRO A 172 1.26 -23.72 16.01
N ARG A 173 2.53 -23.86 15.65
CA ARG A 173 3.38 -22.80 15.08
C ARG A 173 3.68 -22.98 13.59
N ASP A 174 3.09 -23.98 12.95
CA ASP A 174 3.19 -24.22 11.50
C ASP A 174 1.81 -24.10 10.88
N GLN A 175 1.74 -23.45 9.73
CA GLN A 175 0.51 -23.18 9.01
C GLN A 175 0.80 -23.20 7.52
N LEU A 176 0.34 -24.26 6.86
CA LEU A 176 0.30 -24.39 5.41
C LEU A 176 -1.12 -24.09 4.94
N ARG A 177 -1.28 -23.14 4.02
CA ARG A 177 -2.54 -22.75 3.41
C ARG A 177 -2.50 -23.03 1.92
N ILE A 178 -3.55 -23.65 1.40
CA ILE A 178 -3.71 -24.01 -0.02
C ILE A 178 -5.10 -23.54 -0.47
N GLY A 179 -5.16 -22.53 -1.33
CA GLY A 179 -6.40 -21.98 -1.86
C GLY A 179 -6.39 -20.46 -1.97
N LYS A 180 -7.58 -19.86 -2.08
CA LYS A 180 -7.77 -18.41 -2.15
C LYS A 180 -7.67 -17.78 -0.77
N GLN A 181 -6.69 -16.91 -0.57
CA GLN A 181 -6.33 -16.34 0.72
C GLN A 181 -5.87 -14.89 0.59
N GLU A 182 -6.03 -14.11 1.67
CA GLU A 182 -5.52 -12.76 1.77
C GLU A 182 -4.00 -12.73 2.04
N LEU A 183 -3.31 -11.77 1.43
CA LEU A 183 -1.87 -11.54 1.57
C LEU A 183 -1.55 -10.06 1.75
N ARG A 184 -0.49 -9.79 2.52
CA ARG A 184 0.07 -8.46 2.73
C ARG A 184 1.59 -8.54 2.72
N LEU A 185 2.22 -8.07 1.65
CA LEU A 185 3.65 -8.25 1.41
C LEU A 185 4.42 -6.92 1.45
N GLY A 186 5.73 -7.03 1.69
CA GLY A 186 6.65 -5.92 1.90
C GLY A 186 6.86 -5.68 3.38
N ASP A 187 5.93 -5.00 4.03
CA ASP A 187 6.02 -4.62 5.43
C ASP A 187 5.02 -5.36 6.35
N ARG A 188 4.42 -6.45 5.84
CA ARG A 188 3.24 -7.13 6.40
C ARG A 188 1.98 -6.26 6.54
N ARG A 189 2.07 -5.04 6.03
CA ARG A 189 1.00 -4.05 5.92
C ARG A 189 0.92 -3.65 4.44
N GLY A 190 1.15 -4.58 3.50
CA GLY A 190 0.85 -4.41 2.08
C GLY A 190 1.60 -3.32 1.29
N LYS A 191 2.73 -2.79 1.76
CA LYS A 191 3.54 -1.77 1.04
C LYS A 191 3.99 -2.18 -0.36
N VAL A 192 4.18 -3.48 -0.62
CA VAL A 192 4.50 -3.98 -1.97
C VAL A 192 3.24 -4.50 -2.65
N PHE A 193 2.42 -5.24 -1.92
CA PHE A 193 1.20 -5.86 -2.41
C PHE A 193 0.24 -6.18 -1.27
N SER A 194 -1.04 -5.86 -1.45
CA SER A 194 -2.14 -6.29 -0.60
C SER A 194 -3.28 -6.80 -1.47
N GLY A 195 -3.80 -8.00 -1.20
CA GLY A 195 -4.86 -8.57 -2.02
C GLY A 195 -5.22 -10.02 -1.68
N LEU A 196 -6.17 -10.58 -2.45
CA LEU A 196 -6.62 -11.96 -2.32
C LEU A 196 -6.19 -12.76 -3.54
N LEU A 197 -5.33 -13.76 -3.33
CA LEU A 197 -4.80 -14.59 -4.41
C LEU A 197 -4.98 -16.07 -4.09
N THR A 198 -5.04 -16.88 -5.15
CA THR A 198 -5.09 -18.34 -5.01
C THR A 198 -3.69 -18.90 -5.13
N GLY A 199 -3.29 -19.73 -4.16
CA GLY A 199 -1.97 -20.34 -4.19
C GLY A 199 -1.66 -21.18 -2.96
N ILE A 200 -0.37 -21.34 -2.71
CA ILE A 200 0.17 -22.03 -1.55
C ILE A 200 0.99 -21.04 -0.74
N ALA A 201 0.77 -20.97 0.57
CA ALA A 201 1.61 -20.22 1.49
C ALA A 201 1.88 -21.05 2.74
N GLN A 202 3.11 -21.05 3.23
CA GLN A 202 3.52 -21.68 4.46
C GLN A 202 4.13 -20.64 5.38
N GLN A 203 3.63 -20.61 6.62
CA GLN A 203 4.23 -19.87 7.71
C GLN A 203 4.62 -20.88 8.79
N CYS A 204 5.88 -20.90 9.19
CA CYS A 204 6.36 -21.84 10.19
C CYS A 204 7.30 -21.15 11.16
N THR A 205 7.11 -21.41 12.45
CA THR A 205 8.07 -21.04 13.49
C THR A 205 8.91 -22.25 13.85
N ALA A 206 10.19 -22.22 13.49
CA ALA A 206 11.17 -23.23 13.87
C ALA A 206 12.10 -22.65 14.95
N GLY A 207 11.95 -23.13 16.19
CA GLY A 207 12.66 -22.57 17.35
C GLY A 207 12.25 -21.12 17.60
N SER A 208 13.21 -20.21 17.51
CA SER A 208 13.01 -18.75 17.64
C SER A 208 12.74 -18.04 16.31
N PHE A 209 12.97 -18.67 15.16
CA PHE A 209 12.79 -18.05 13.84
C PHE A 209 11.39 -18.34 13.29
N CYS A 210 10.79 -17.37 12.60
CA CYS A 210 9.62 -17.58 11.77
C CYS A 210 10.01 -17.37 10.31
N TYR A 211 9.63 -18.27 9.42
CA TYR A 211 9.70 -18.00 7.98
C TYR A 211 8.30 -18.01 7.38
N GLU A 212 8.14 -17.25 6.30
CA GLU A 212 6.97 -17.28 5.44
C GLU A 212 7.45 -17.55 4.01
N ALA A 213 6.83 -18.49 3.31
CA ALA A 213 7.15 -18.77 1.92
C ALA A 213 5.88 -19.08 1.15
N GLY A 214 5.79 -18.67 -0.11
CA GLY A 214 4.59 -18.91 -0.89
C GLY A 214 4.75 -18.70 -2.39
N ALA A 215 3.81 -19.26 -3.13
CA ALA A 215 3.65 -19.11 -4.57
C ALA A 215 2.17 -18.95 -4.89
N LEU A 216 1.79 -17.80 -5.45
CA LEU A 216 0.41 -17.43 -5.67
C LEU A 216 0.19 -16.90 -7.08
N LYS A 217 -0.94 -17.28 -7.66
CA LYS A 217 -1.32 -16.97 -9.03
C LYS A 217 -2.06 -15.64 -9.07
N LEU A 218 -1.63 -14.73 -9.95
CA LEU A 218 -2.21 -13.40 -10.12
C LEU A 218 -3.34 -13.39 -11.17
N GLN A 219 -3.13 -14.05 -12.30
CA GLN A 219 -4.12 -14.18 -13.37
C GLN A 219 -4.08 -15.57 -13.97
N ASP A 220 -5.09 -15.91 -14.79
CA ASP A 220 -5.21 -17.23 -15.41
C ASP A 220 -4.05 -17.59 -16.33
N ASP A 221 -3.32 -16.58 -16.80
CA ASP A 221 -2.14 -16.77 -17.63
C ASP A 221 -1.00 -17.49 -16.91
N THR A 222 -0.23 -18.28 -17.65
CA THR A 222 0.74 -19.24 -17.12
C THR A 222 1.96 -18.59 -16.48
N ALA A 223 2.25 -17.33 -16.77
CA ALA A 223 3.42 -16.60 -16.27
C ALA A 223 3.10 -15.56 -15.18
N ASP A 224 1.83 -15.43 -14.75
CA ASP A 224 1.42 -14.37 -13.83
C ASP A 224 1.42 -14.88 -12.38
N TRP A 225 2.55 -14.67 -11.71
CA TRP A 225 2.85 -15.27 -10.40
C TRP A 225 3.50 -14.29 -9.43
N LEU A 226 3.29 -14.59 -8.16
CA LEU A 226 3.89 -13.93 -7.02
C LEU A 226 4.55 -15.00 -6.14
N TYR A 227 5.86 -14.90 -5.96
CA TYR A 227 6.61 -15.74 -5.04
C TYR A 227 7.07 -14.91 -3.87
N THR A 228 6.93 -15.41 -2.65
CA THR A 228 7.35 -14.72 -1.43
C THR A 228 8.23 -15.62 -0.60
N LEU A 229 9.24 -15.03 0.04
CA LEU A 229 10.07 -15.64 1.06
C LEU A 229 10.41 -14.57 2.10
N SER A 230 10.14 -14.82 3.37
CA SER A 230 10.63 -14.01 4.48
C SER A 230 11.18 -14.87 5.60
N LEU A 231 12.13 -14.29 6.33
CA LEU A 231 12.75 -14.87 7.51
C LEU A 231 12.79 -13.80 8.59
N ASP A 232 12.06 -14.03 9.67
CA ASP A 232 11.89 -13.16 10.83
C ASP A 232 12.59 -13.79 12.04
N TYR A 233 13.54 -13.04 12.57
CA TYR A 233 14.40 -13.45 13.66
C TYR A 233 14.29 -12.49 14.84
N PRO A 234 13.91 -12.96 16.05
CA PRO A 234 14.04 -12.18 17.27
C PRO A 234 15.53 -12.14 17.69
N LEU A 235 16.14 -10.95 17.63
CA LEU A 235 17.49 -10.72 18.14
C LEU A 235 17.55 -10.91 19.65
N PHE A 236 16.56 -10.35 20.36
CA PHE A 236 16.31 -10.61 21.76
C PHE A 236 14.81 -10.58 22.03
N TYR A 237 14.40 -11.39 22.99
CA TYR A 237 13.00 -11.63 23.31
C TYR A 237 12.87 -11.81 24.81
N GLU A 238 12.68 -10.70 25.52
CA GLU A 238 12.50 -10.69 26.96
C GLU A 238 11.01 -10.73 27.29
N LEU A 239 10.67 -11.57 28.26
CA LEU A 239 9.32 -11.71 28.77
C LEU A 239 9.27 -11.18 30.21
N ASP A 240 8.18 -10.51 30.55
CA ASP A 240 7.89 -10.15 31.93
C ASP A 240 7.52 -11.39 32.77
N ALA A 241 7.29 -11.19 34.06
CA ALA A 241 6.91 -12.26 34.98
C ALA A 241 5.56 -12.94 34.64
N ALA A 242 4.71 -12.30 33.83
CA ALA A 242 3.44 -12.84 33.32
C ALA A 242 3.60 -13.54 31.96
N GLY A 243 4.81 -13.63 31.43
CA GLY A 243 5.12 -14.23 30.13
C GLY A 243 4.73 -13.33 28.95
N GLN A 244 4.51 -12.03 29.17
CA GLN A 244 4.23 -11.06 28.11
C GLN A 244 5.52 -10.46 27.55
N PRO A 245 5.59 -10.18 26.24
CA PRO A 245 6.72 -9.47 25.64
C PRO A 245 7.03 -8.15 26.35
N GLU A 246 8.16 -8.07 27.04
CA GLU A 246 8.60 -6.85 27.74
C GLU A 246 9.52 -6.02 26.84
N ASN A 247 10.53 -6.66 26.26
CA ASN A 247 11.53 -6.01 25.44
C ASN A 247 11.93 -6.95 24.29
N VAL A 248 11.45 -6.64 23.09
CA VAL A 248 11.54 -7.53 21.93
C VAL A 248 12.07 -6.76 20.73
N MET A 249 13.20 -7.21 20.20
CA MET A 249 13.73 -6.73 18.92
C MET A 249 13.73 -7.86 17.90
N ARG A 250 13.21 -7.58 16.71
CA ARG A 250 13.11 -8.51 15.60
C ARG A 250 13.68 -7.88 14.34
N VAL A 251 14.28 -8.75 13.53
CA VAL A 251 14.75 -8.43 12.18
C VAL A 251 14.09 -9.41 11.24
N GLU A 252 13.39 -8.90 10.23
CA GLU A 252 12.92 -9.71 9.12
C GLU A 252 13.65 -9.33 7.85
N VAL A 253 14.10 -10.33 7.11
CA VAL A 253 14.58 -10.17 5.73
C VAL A 253 13.57 -10.86 4.82
N PHE A 254 13.21 -10.22 3.71
CA PHE A 254 12.26 -10.79 2.77
C PHE A 254 12.65 -10.52 1.32
N ARG A 255 12.08 -11.35 0.45
CA ARG A 255 12.20 -11.28 -1.00
C ARG A 255 10.87 -11.67 -1.62
N ILE A 256 10.44 -10.94 -2.63
CA ILE A 256 9.21 -11.15 -3.38
C ILE A 256 9.55 -11.09 -4.85
N ILE A 257 9.24 -12.13 -5.61
CA ILE A 257 9.42 -12.17 -7.05
C ILE A 257 8.05 -12.04 -7.70
N TYR A 258 7.92 -11.05 -8.57
CA TYR A 258 6.71 -10.70 -9.29
C TYR A 258 6.92 -10.88 -10.79
N THR A 259 6.02 -11.63 -11.41
CA THR A 259 5.94 -11.80 -12.86
C THR A 259 4.51 -11.54 -13.31
N GLU A 260 4.32 -10.66 -14.28
CA GLU A 260 3.01 -10.43 -14.91
C GLU A 260 3.21 -9.94 -16.34
N ARG A 261 2.34 -10.41 -17.25
CA ARG A 261 2.36 -10.06 -18.67
C ARG A 261 1.19 -9.16 -19.05
N ASN A 262 1.30 -8.51 -20.20
CA ASN A 262 0.22 -7.70 -20.79
C ASN A 262 -0.27 -6.57 -19.88
N ILE A 263 0.65 -5.90 -19.19
CA ILE A 263 0.32 -4.76 -18.33
C ILE A 263 0.23 -3.50 -19.18
N PRO A 264 -0.92 -2.79 -19.22
CA PRO A 264 -1.02 -1.53 -19.94
C PRO A 264 -0.06 -0.48 -19.36
N LEU A 265 0.61 0.29 -20.22
CA LEU A 265 1.61 1.29 -19.81
C LEU A 265 1.05 2.34 -18.82
N GLY A 266 -0.23 2.68 -18.96
CA GLY A 266 -0.96 3.58 -18.06
C GLY A 266 -1.16 3.05 -16.64
N ARG A 267 -0.60 1.90 -16.26
CA ARG A 267 -0.58 1.42 -14.86
C ARG A 267 0.67 1.82 -14.08
N ASN A 268 1.80 2.12 -14.73
CA ASN A 268 3.04 2.47 -14.03
C ASN A 268 3.98 3.29 -14.94
N ASN A 269 4.22 4.57 -14.60
CA ASN A 269 5.12 5.52 -15.30
C ASN A 269 4.67 6.17 -16.61
N ALA A 270 3.38 6.37 -16.85
CA ALA A 270 2.91 7.30 -17.88
C ALA A 270 1.72 8.14 -17.38
N PRO A 271 1.63 9.45 -17.74
CA PRO A 271 0.51 10.28 -17.37
C PRO A 271 -0.72 10.01 -18.25
N GLY A 272 -1.90 10.05 -17.65
CA GLY A 272 -3.17 10.26 -18.33
C GLY A 272 -4.05 9.01 -18.42
N LEU A 273 -5.05 8.93 -17.54
CA LEU A 273 -6.25 8.06 -17.53
C LEU A 273 -6.08 6.64 -18.07
N ARG A 274 -6.26 5.63 -17.21
CA ARG A 274 -6.64 4.28 -17.65
C ARG A 274 -7.85 4.38 -18.59
N LEU A 275 -7.70 3.98 -19.86
CA LEU A 275 -8.84 3.83 -20.76
C LEU A 275 -9.79 2.76 -20.19
N SER A 276 -11.09 3.05 -20.18
CA SER A 276 -12.09 2.09 -19.73
C SER A 276 -12.08 0.86 -20.65
N ASN A 277 -12.48 -0.31 -20.13
CA ASN A 277 -12.58 -1.51 -20.97
C ASN A 277 -13.55 -1.27 -22.15
N GLY A 278 -14.65 -0.52 -21.92
CA GLY A 278 -15.59 -0.13 -22.96
C GLY A 278 -15.00 0.83 -24.00
N ASP A 279 -14.12 1.75 -23.61
CA ASP A 279 -13.39 2.59 -24.55
C ASP A 279 -12.35 1.79 -25.33
N LEU A 280 -11.66 0.86 -24.68
CA LEU A 280 -10.77 -0.08 -25.36
C LEU A 280 -11.56 -0.93 -26.36
N ASP A 281 -12.74 -1.44 -26.01
CA ASP A 281 -13.61 -2.23 -26.88
C ASP A 281 -14.23 -1.40 -28.02
N ARG A 282 -14.59 -0.15 -27.76
CA ARG A 282 -15.03 0.80 -28.78
C ARG A 282 -13.92 1.12 -29.77
N LEU A 283 -12.71 1.40 -29.27
CA LEU A 283 -11.51 1.65 -30.07
C LEU A 283 -11.09 0.39 -30.85
N ARG A 284 -11.25 -0.80 -30.27
CA ARG A 284 -11.10 -2.11 -30.95
C ARG A 284 -12.10 -2.27 -32.09
N GLY A 285 -13.35 -1.84 -31.89
CA GLY A 285 -14.43 -1.96 -32.88
C GLY A 285 -14.36 -0.97 -34.04
N THR A 286 -13.72 0.19 -33.85
CA THR A 286 -13.58 1.23 -34.90
C THR A 286 -12.25 1.19 -35.63
N SER A 287 -11.44 0.15 -35.38
CA SER A 287 -10.05 -0.02 -35.81
C SER A 287 -9.11 1.09 -35.30
N PHE A 288 -8.07 0.70 -34.57
CA PHE A 288 -6.93 1.55 -34.20
C PHE A 288 -6.17 2.16 -35.42
N ALA A 289 -6.63 1.87 -36.64
CA ALA A 289 -5.92 2.07 -37.90
C ALA A 289 -6.70 2.84 -38.98
N ASN A 290 -7.80 3.56 -38.67
CA ASN A 290 -8.63 4.09 -39.78
C ASN A 290 -9.33 5.44 -39.60
N THR A 291 -8.82 6.34 -38.75
CA THR A 291 -9.15 7.76 -38.86
C THR A 291 -7.92 8.62 -38.59
N ASN A 292 -7.67 9.61 -39.46
CA ASN A 292 -6.47 10.44 -39.61
C ASN A 292 -5.95 11.25 -38.39
N SER A 293 -6.25 10.87 -37.16
CA SER A 293 -5.75 11.53 -35.96
C SER A 293 -5.86 10.63 -34.74
N CYS A 294 -4.75 10.46 -34.02
CA CYS A 294 -4.78 9.87 -32.68
C CYS A 294 -5.75 10.64 -31.79
N SER A 295 -6.65 9.93 -31.10
CA SER A 295 -7.47 10.58 -30.08
C SER A 295 -6.56 11.19 -29.01
N SER A 296 -6.90 12.37 -28.49
CA SER A 296 -6.12 13.08 -27.48
C SER A 296 -5.87 12.23 -26.22
N GLU A 297 -6.76 11.30 -25.94
CA GLU A 297 -6.72 10.37 -24.80
C GLU A 297 -5.66 9.28 -25.00
N LEU A 298 -5.48 8.80 -26.24
CA LEU A 298 -4.55 7.71 -26.60
C LEU A 298 -3.11 8.17 -26.80
N LYS A 299 -2.88 9.42 -27.20
CA LYS A 299 -1.53 9.95 -27.50
C LYS A 299 -0.50 9.68 -26.39
N ARG A 300 -0.95 9.64 -25.13
CA ARG A 300 -0.08 9.47 -23.95
C ARG A 300 0.25 8.01 -23.60
N GLN A 301 -0.44 7.04 -24.21
CA GLN A 301 -0.33 5.60 -23.90
C GLN A 301 -0.03 4.74 -25.14
N ALA A 302 0.26 5.37 -26.28
CA ALA A 302 0.41 4.70 -27.56
C ALA A 302 1.69 5.14 -28.26
N VAL A 303 2.20 4.28 -29.15
CA VAL A 303 3.17 4.72 -30.16
C VAL A 303 2.41 5.51 -31.22
N VAL A 304 2.82 6.75 -31.46
CA VAL A 304 2.26 7.61 -32.52
C VAL A 304 3.21 7.59 -33.71
N GLY A 305 2.81 6.91 -34.79
CA GLY A 305 3.59 6.83 -36.02
C GLY A 305 2.67 6.78 -37.24
N GLY A 306 2.67 7.82 -38.07
CA GLY A 306 1.79 7.89 -39.25
C GLY A 306 0.31 8.08 -38.88
N GLN A 307 -0.58 7.26 -39.45
CA GLN A 307 -2.04 7.31 -39.21
C GLN A 307 -2.54 6.37 -38.09
N ASP A 308 -1.63 5.59 -37.46
CA ASP A 308 -2.00 4.54 -36.50
C ASP A 308 -1.66 4.94 -35.05
N CYS A 309 -2.54 4.57 -34.12
CA CYS A 309 -2.30 4.70 -32.68
C CYS A 309 -2.41 3.37 -31.97
N THR A 310 -1.26 2.82 -31.60
CA THR A 310 -1.18 1.47 -31.03
C THR A 310 -0.83 1.52 -29.54
N PRO A 311 -1.70 1.03 -28.64
CA PRO A 311 -1.44 1.02 -27.20
C PRO A 311 -0.17 0.27 -26.83
N VAL A 312 0.58 0.83 -25.87
CA VAL A 312 1.79 0.22 -25.32
C VAL A 312 1.46 -0.60 -24.08
N HIS A 313 1.99 -1.82 -24.06
CA HIS A 313 1.97 -2.73 -22.92
C HIS A 313 3.40 -3.07 -22.51
N PHE A 314 3.55 -3.62 -21.32
CA PHE A 314 4.80 -4.21 -20.88
C PHE A 314 4.59 -5.51 -20.13
N ASP A 315 5.62 -6.33 -20.19
CA ASP A 315 5.76 -7.51 -19.35
C ASP A 315 6.74 -7.19 -18.20
N ALA A 316 6.30 -7.43 -16.97
CA ALA A 316 7.14 -7.40 -15.79
C ALA A 316 7.86 -8.75 -15.66
N THR A 317 9.01 -8.90 -16.31
CA THR A 317 9.79 -10.14 -16.23
C THR A 317 10.64 -10.11 -14.96
N SER A 318 10.28 -10.93 -13.98
CA SER A 318 11.00 -11.17 -12.72
C SER A 318 11.39 -9.88 -11.99
N GLN A 319 10.40 -9.02 -11.72
CA GLN A 319 10.60 -7.90 -10.81
C GLN A 319 10.79 -8.43 -9.39
N ASP A 320 11.90 -8.07 -8.78
CA ASP A 320 12.33 -8.54 -7.47
C ASP A 320 12.19 -7.41 -6.47
N TYR A 321 11.44 -7.65 -5.41
CA TYR A 321 11.36 -6.78 -4.26
C TYR A 321 12.09 -7.46 -3.12
N TYR A 322 12.94 -6.72 -2.43
CA TYR A 322 13.70 -7.25 -1.31
C TYR A 322 13.80 -6.20 -0.24
N GLY A 323 13.91 -6.63 1.00
CA GLY A 323 14.00 -5.68 2.08
C GLY A 323 14.37 -6.29 3.41
N VAL A 324 14.59 -5.38 4.33
CA VAL A 324 14.82 -5.67 5.74
C VAL A 324 13.88 -4.82 6.57
N ARG A 325 13.37 -5.41 7.65
CA ARG A 325 12.47 -4.76 8.59
C ARG A 325 12.97 -4.97 10.00
N PHE A 326 12.94 -3.91 10.78
CA PHE A 326 13.34 -3.86 12.18
C PHE A 326 12.13 -3.46 13.01
N THR A 327 11.86 -4.20 14.06
CA THR A 327 10.89 -3.80 15.09
C THR A 327 11.55 -3.93 16.44
N TRP A 328 11.46 -2.90 17.28
CA TRP A 328 11.89 -2.95 18.66
C TRP A 328 10.79 -2.40 19.54
N ASN A 329 10.25 -3.23 20.44
CA ASN A 329 9.19 -2.87 21.35
C ASN A 329 9.68 -3.03 22.78
N THR A 330 9.50 -1.99 23.59
CA THR A 330 9.73 -1.94 25.03
C THR A 330 8.46 -1.39 25.70
N PRO A 331 8.37 -1.32 27.04
CA PRO A 331 7.19 -0.75 27.70
C PRO A 331 6.98 0.74 27.36
N SER A 332 8.05 1.50 27.08
CA SER A 332 7.98 2.95 26.85
C SER A 332 8.37 3.40 25.44
N TRP A 333 9.00 2.54 24.65
CA TRP A 333 9.48 2.86 23.31
C TRP A 333 9.07 1.79 22.31
N ARG A 334 8.61 2.22 21.14
CA ARG A 334 8.43 1.35 19.97
C ARG A 334 9.15 1.96 18.78
N TRP A 335 10.01 1.18 18.15
CA TRP A 335 10.69 1.55 16.92
C TRP A 335 10.31 0.58 15.82
N TYR A 336 9.85 1.13 14.71
CA TYR A 336 9.61 0.43 13.46
C TYR A 336 10.52 1.03 12.39
N SER A 337 11.14 0.18 11.59
CA SER A 337 11.85 0.62 10.40
C SER A 337 11.82 -0.43 9.32
N ASP A 338 11.62 -0.04 8.08
CA ASP A 338 11.86 -0.90 6.93
C ASP A 338 12.70 -0.21 5.87
N LEU A 339 13.43 -1.01 5.11
CA LEU A 339 14.12 -0.60 3.91
C LEU A 339 13.83 -1.64 2.83
N LEU A 340 13.28 -1.18 1.71
CA LEU A 340 12.87 -1.99 0.59
C LEU A 340 13.54 -1.49 -0.67
N GLY A 341 13.92 -2.41 -1.55
CA GLY A 341 14.31 -2.14 -2.92
C GLY A 341 13.39 -2.90 -3.87
N ASN A 342 13.18 -2.35 -5.05
CA ASN A 342 12.66 -3.08 -6.21
C ASN A 342 13.70 -3.04 -7.32
N GLN A 343 13.86 -4.13 -8.06
CA GLN A 343 14.70 -4.18 -9.25
C GLN A 343 14.13 -5.14 -10.29
N GLY A 344 14.37 -4.89 -11.57
CA GLY A 344 13.96 -5.80 -12.63
C GLY A 344 14.01 -5.13 -13.99
N ASN A 345 13.38 -5.75 -14.98
CA ASN A 345 13.23 -5.18 -16.31
C ASN A 345 11.76 -5.17 -16.71
N ARG A 346 11.37 -4.17 -17.51
CA ARG A 346 10.08 -4.12 -18.19
C ARG A 346 10.34 -4.21 -19.69
N ALA A 347 9.77 -5.23 -20.32
CA ALA A 347 9.82 -5.40 -21.77
C ALA A 347 8.56 -4.80 -22.39
N TYR A 348 8.71 -3.72 -23.14
CA TYR A 348 7.61 -2.97 -23.73
C TYR A 348 7.33 -3.43 -25.16
N TYR A 349 6.06 -3.44 -25.53
CA TYR A 349 5.59 -3.76 -26.87
C TYR A 349 4.30 -3.01 -27.18
N SER A 350 4.04 -2.87 -28.46
CA SER A 350 2.76 -2.42 -29.00
C SER A 350 1.86 -3.63 -29.26
N LEU A 351 0.54 -3.47 -29.18
CA LEU A 351 -0.39 -4.54 -29.56
C LEU A 351 -0.48 -4.71 -31.08
N GLY A 352 -0.55 -5.95 -31.56
CA GLY A 352 -0.87 -6.24 -32.95
C GLY A 352 -2.35 -5.99 -33.27
N PRO A 353 -2.75 -5.98 -34.56
CA PRO A 353 -4.13 -5.76 -34.98
C PRO A 353 -5.14 -6.76 -34.40
N ASN A 354 -4.68 -7.93 -33.92
CA ASN A 354 -5.50 -9.00 -33.37
C ASN A 354 -5.40 -9.10 -31.83
N ASN A 355 -4.92 -8.06 -31.15
CA ASN A 355 -4.62 -8.07 -29.70
C ASN A 355 -3.57 -9.11 -29.28
N ASP A 356 -2.68 -9.49 -30.19
CA ASP A 356 -1.49 -10.29 -29.93
C ASP A 356 -0.26 -9.41 -29.65
N TYR A 357 0.83 -10.03 -29.17
CA TYR A 357 2.12 -9.36 -29.03
C TYR A 357 2.55 -8.78 -30.38
N GLY A 358 2.47 -7.45 -30.50
CA GLY A 358 2.88 -6.73 -31.69
C GLY A 358 4.37 -6.41 -31.68
N GLN A 359 4.74 -5.21 -32.11
CA GLN A 359 6.14 -4.83 -32.23
C GLN A 359 6.76 -4.61 -30.84
N SER A 360 7.91 -5.25 -30.59
CA SER A 360 8.77 -4.96 -29.44
C SER A 360 9.31 -3.54 -29.52
N LEU A 361 9.15 -2.78 -28.43
CA LEU A 361 9.58 -1.39 -28.32
C LEU A 361 10.87 -1.23 -27.49
N GLY A 362 11.33 -2.31 -26.88
CA GLY A 362 12.56 -2.34 -26.07
C GLY A 362 12.33 -2.89 -24.68
N SER A 363 13.43 -3.11 -23.95
CA SER A 363 13.40 -3.54 -22.56
C SER A 363 14.27 -2.60 -21.74
N TYR A 364 13.73 -2.13 -20.62
CA TYR A 364 14.37 -1.13 -19.79
C TYR A 364 14.37 -1.54 -18.33
N ALA A 365 15.46 -1.21 -17.64
CA ALA A 365 15.62 -1.56 -16.23
C ALA A 365 14.74 -0.68 -15.35
N VAL A 366 14.22 -1.27 -14.28
CA VAL A 366 13.51 -0.59 -13.20
C VAL A 366 14.27 -0.87 -11.92
N ALA A 367 14.61 0.16 -11.16
CA ALA A 367 15.21 0.01 -9.85
C ALA A 367 14.77 1.15 -8.93
N GLY A 368 14.36 0.86 -7.71
CA GLY A 368 13.89 1.88 -6.79
C GLY A 368 14.06 1.45 -5.34
N VAL A 369 13.83 2.39 -4.43
CA VAL A 369 13.94 2.17 -2.99
C VAL A 369 12.80 2.84 -2.25
N ALA A 370 12.32 2.19 -1.20
CA ALA A 370 11.37 2.75 -0.24
C ALA A 370 11.86 2.50 1.19
N THR A 371 11.63 3.44 2.08
CA THR A 371 12.01 3.33 3.49
C THR A 371 10.97 4.02 4.34
N GLU A 372 10.68 3.44 5.50
CA GLU A 372 9.79 4.00 6.50
C GLU A 372 10.38 3.82 7.88
N HIS A 373 10.18 4.82 8.73
CA HIS A 373 10.62 4.81 10.10
C HIS A 373 9.51 5.39 10.98
N GLU A 374 9.15 4.67 12.03
CA GLU A 374 8.27 5.16 13.08
C GLU A 374 8.97 5.02 14.43
N LEU A 375 8.99 6.09 15.22
CA LEU A 375 9.50 6.04 16.59
C LEU A 375 8.42 6.54 17.52
N SER A 376 8.00 5.69 18.45
CA SER A 376 6.94 5.98 19.41
C SER A 376 7.48 6.02 20.82
N TYR A 377 7.04 7.01 21.59
CA TYR A 377 7.20 7.09 23.04
C TYR A 377 5.83 6.89 23.70
N LEU A 378 5.79 6.02 24.71
CA LEU A 378 4.60 5.63 25.43
C LEU A 378 4.76 5.98 26.91
N TRP A 379 3.72 6.58 27.47
CA TRP A 379 3.63 6.87 28.90
C TRP A 379 2.17 6.79 29.34
N ASP A 380 1.91 6.08 30.43
CA ASP A 380 0.55 5.81 30.92
C ASP A 380 -0.35 5.36 29.75
N ASN A 381 -1.38 6.15 29.44
CA ASN A 381 -2.35 5.84 28.39
C ASN A 381 -2.12 6.66 27.11
N HIS A 382 -0.94 7.26 26.97
CA HIS A 382 -0.56 8.15 25.89
C HIS A 382 0.55 7.53 25.03
N GLN A 383 0.51 7.85 23.74
CA GLN A 383 1.54 7.51 22.78
C GLN A 383 1.76 8.69 21.83
N VAL A 384 3.02 9.07 21.61
CA VAL A 384 3.42 9.99 20.53
C VAL A 384 4.35 9.25 19.59
N THR A 385 4.10 9.37 18.29
CA THR A 385 4.88 8.71 17.25
C THR A 385 5.36 9.74 16.24
N GLY A 386 6.67 9.78 15.98
CA GLY A 386 7.24 10.47 14.81
C GLY A 386 7.33 9.50 13.64
N LEU A 387 7.02 9.98 12.43
CA LEU A 387 7.01 9.17 11.21
C LEU A 387 7.81 9.85 10.10
N PHE A 388 8.56 9.03 9.36
CA PHE A 388 9.21 9.42 8.12
C PHE A 388 9.05 8.32 7.09
N LEU A 389 8.67 8.68 5.86
CA LEU A 389 8.63 7.79 4.72
C LEU A 389 9.29 8.46 3.53
N TYR A 390 10.02 7.66 2.75
CA TYR A 390 10.60 8.08 1.48
C TYR A 390 10.51 6.92 0.51
N ALA A 391 10.00 7.16 -0.70
CA ALA A 391 10.15 6.25 -1.82
C ALA A 391 10.64 6.98 -3.07
N SER A 392 11.59 6.37 -3.75
CA SER A 392 12.20 6.97 -4.93
C SER A 392 11.19 7.12 -6.06
N GLY A 393 11.38 8.14 -6.86
CA GLY A 393 10.65 8.40 -8.10
C GLY A 393 11.61 8.85 -9.19
N ASP A 394 11.11 8.98 -10.41
CA ASP A 394 11.82 9.69 -11.47
C ASP A 394 11.18 11.06 -11.68
N GLU A 395 11.99 12.03 -12.11
CA GLU A 395 11.44 13.27 -12.65
C GLU A 395 10.58 12.95 -13.87
N GLN A 396 9.36 13.46 -13.87
CA GLN A 396 8.50 13.38 -15.03
C GLN A 396 9.11 14.24 -16.15
N LEU A 397 9.46 13.61 -17.26
CA LEU A 397 10.05 14.33 -18.40
C LEU A 397 9.05 15.34 -18.97
N GLU A 398 9.58 16.50 -19.33
CA GLU A 398 8.85 17.49 -20.14
C GLU A 398 8.72 16.95 -21.55
N ASP A 399 7.69 16.14 -21.75
CA ASP A 399 7.28 15.72 -23.08
C ASP A 399 6.58 16.90 -23.74
N GLY A 400 7.35 17.78 -24.38
CA GLY A 400 6.92 18.85 -25.31
C GLY A 400 5.64 19.61 -24.91
N GLY A 401 5.80 20.84 -24.40
CA GLY A 401 4.71 21.67 -23.85
C GLY A 401 3.34 21.57 -24.55
N SER A 402 2.28 21.52 -23.73
CA SER A 402 0.85 21.46 -24.08
C SER A 402 0.45 20.49 -25.20
N ILE A 403 -0.34 19.48 -24.85
CA ILE A 403 -1.19 18.66 -25.74
C ILE A 403 -0.46 17.60 -26.61
N ASP A 404 0.84 17.70 -26.86
CA ASP A 404 1.61 16.72 -27.66
C ASP A 404 2.67 15.96 -26.85
N ASN A 405 2.21 15.36 -25.75
CA ASN A 405 3.02 14.44 -24.96
C ASN A 405 3.13 13.09 -25.71
N THR A 406 4.33 12.75 -26.22
CA THR A 406 4.61 11.55 -27.03
C THR A 406 4.77 10.27 -26.21
N GLY A 407 4.62 10.33 -24.88
CA GLY A 407 4.62 9.15 -24.01
C GLY A 407 5.98 8.46 -23.90
N GLN A 408 7.11 9.15 -24.08
CA GLN A 408 8.44 8.51 -24.12
C GLN A 408 9.00 8.05 -22.76
N ASN A 409 8.30 8.29 -21.65
CA ASN A 409 8.74 7.85 -20.32
C ASN A 409 9.00 6.34 -20.21
N TYR A 410 8.37 5.51 -21.06
CA TYR A 410 8.62 4.07 -21.10
C TYR A 410 9.91 3.67 -21.82
N GLN A 411 10.51 4.58 -22.60
CA GLN A 411 11.71 4.32 -23.42
C GLN A 411 13.02 4.52 -22.65
N ARG A 412 12.97 4.51 -21.31
CA ARG A 412 14.14 4.70 -20.45
C ARG A 412 14.13 3.75 -19.28
N SER A 413 15.31 3.54 -18.71
CA SER A 413 15.43 2.93 -17.39
C SER A 413 14.84 3.86 -16.32
N ILE A 414 14.11 3.28 -15.39
CA ILE A 414 13.34 3.95 -14.34
C ILE A 414 14.05 3.75 -13.00
N ARG A 415 14.20 4.83 -12.22
CA ARG A 415 14.79 4.85 -10.87
C ARG A 415 13.75 5.00 -9.74
N ALA A 416 12.50 4.68 -10.03
CA ALA A 416 11.37 4.78 -9.12
C ALA A 416 11.00 3.45 -8.43
N PHE A 417 10.52 3.57 -7.19
CA PHE A 417 9.86 2.48 -6.49
C PHE A 417 8.40 2.39 -6.94
N HIS A 418 7.94 1.17 -7.22
CA HIS A 418 6.57 0.90 -7.66
C HIS A 418 5.95 -0.20 -6.82
N GLU A 419 4.72 -0.02 -6.39
CA GLU A 419 3.90 -1.08 -5.83
C GLU A 419 3.45 -2.01 -6.97
N ILE A 420 3.20 -3.29 -6.68
CA ILE A 420 2.64 -4.23 -7.68
C ILE A 420 1.23 -3.78 -8.08
N VAL A 421 0.47 -3.32 -7.09
CA VAL A 421 -0.81 -2.64 -7.28
C VAL A 421 -0.61 -1.18 -6.88
N PRO A 422 -0.27 -0.29 -7.81
CA PRO A 422 -0.17 1.13 -7.51
C PRO A 422 -1.51 1.64 -6.98
N GLY A 423 -1.46 2.41 -5.91
CA GLY A 423 -2.63 3.07 -5.36
C GLY A 423 -3.20 4.08 -6.36
N THR A 424 -4.50 3.97 -6.67
CA THR A 424 -5.26 5.09 -7.23
C THR A 424 -6.09 5.66 -6.08
N TYR A 425 -6.48 6.95 -6.03
CA TYR A 425 -7.56 7.36 -5.08
C TYR A 425 -8.87 6.60 -5.36
N ARG A 426 -8.87 5.79 -6.43
CA ARG A 426 -9.92 4.90 -6.87
C ARG A 426 -9.81 3.47 -6.28
N GLY A 427 -8.87 3.22 -5.37
CA GLY A 427 -8.61 1.92 -4.73
C GLY A 427 -7.23 1.84 -4.06
N THR A 428 -6.86 2.83 -3.26
CA THR A 428 -5.52 2.94 -2.65
C THR A 428 -5.23 1.80 -1.71
N ASN A 429 -3.99 1.33 -1.68
CA ASN A 429 -3.64 0.22 -0.80
C ASN A 429 -3.10 0.63 0.57
N PHE A 430 -2.33 1.71 0.79
CA PHE A 430 -1.75 1.91 2.13
C PHE A 430 -1.38 3.36 2.55
N TYR A 431 -1.52 3.59 3.87
CA TYR A 431 -1.14 4.75 4.70
C TYR A 431 -1.93 6.04 4.47
N PHE A 432 -1.99 6.93 5.48
CA PHE A 432 -2.79 8.17 5.47
C PHE A 432 -4.31 7.96 5.55
N ASN A 433 -4.73 7.06 6.45
CA ASN A 433 -6.14 6.70 6.65
C ASN A 433 -6.85 6.19 5.37
N GLY A 434 -6.12 5.79 4.33
CA GLY A 434 -6.66 5.30 3.06
C GLY A 434 -7.59 4.10 3.21
N GLY A 435 -8.69 4.11 2.47
CA GLY A 435 -9.61 2.98 2.38
C GLY A 435 -9.01 1.80 1.65
N SER A 436 -9.21 0.59 2.19
CA SER A 436 -8.82 -0.69 1.56
C SER A 436 -9.90 -1.76 1.80
N PRO A 437 -9.81 -2.94 1.18
CA PRO A 437 -10.77 -4.02 1.42
C PRO A 437 -10.71 -4.57 2.84
N ASP A 438 -9.70 -4.19 3.62
CA ASP A 438 -9.49 -4.68 4.97
C ASP A 438 -10.69 -4.35 5.86
N TRP A 439 -10.97 -5.26 6.79
CA TRP A 439 -12.05 -5.08 7.74
C TRP A 439 -11.91 -3.78 8.55
N LYS A 440 -10.69 -3.43 8.94
CA LYS A 440 -10.38 -2.26 9.77
C LYS A 440 -9.70 -1.13 9.00
N SER A 441 -9.76 -1.14 7.66
CA SER A 441 -9.19 -0.04 6.86
C SER A 441 -9.86 1.28 7.17
N GLY A 442 -9.07 2.36 7.05
CA GLY A 442 -9.56 3.73 7.11
C GLY A 442 -10.56 4.04 5.99
N THR A 443 -10.99 5.29 5.90
CA THR A 443 -11.95 5.72 4.87
C THR A 443 -11.50 6.93 4.06
N GLY A 444 -10.31 7.44 4.39
CA GLY A 444 -9.60 8.47 3.67
C GLY A 444 -9.23 8.04 2.26
N LEU A 445 -8.68 9.00 1.54
CA LEU A 445 -8.44 8.91 0.12
C LEU A 445 -7.21 8.05 -0.24
N GLY A 446 -6.27 7.90 0.70
CA GLY A 446 -5.00 7.19 0.55
C GLY A 446 -4.07 7.83 -0.48
N HIS A 447 -2.83 7.35 -0.54
CA HIS A 447 -1.83 7.79 -1.52
C HIS A 447 -0.98 6.60 -2.00
N THR A 448 -0.47 6.64 -3.24
CA THR A 448 0.67 5.78 -3.59
C THR A 448 1.89 6.19 -2.77
N ILE A 449 2.79 5.25 -2.54
CA ILE A 449 4.13 5.58 -2.04
C ILE A 449 5.10 5.95 -3.16
N ALA A 450 4.81 5.63 -4.42
CA ALA A 450 5.71 5.89 -5.53
C ALA A 450 6.03 7.39 -5.65
N ASN A 451 7.31 7.73 -5.79
CA ASN A 451 7.79 9.12 -5.84
C ASN A 451 7.28 10.00 -4.67
N THR A 452 7.15 9.46 -3.46
CA THR A 452 6.55 10.19 -2.32
C THR A 452 7.49 10.25 -1.12
N GLN A 453 7.51 11.41 -0.46
CA GLN A 453 8.11 11.59 0.85
C GLN A 453 7.06 12.13 1.84
N MET A 454 7.12 11.64 3.07
CA MET A 454 6.27 12.07 4.18
C MET A 454 7.11 12.36 5.41
N LEU A 455 6.80 13.46 6.07
CA LEU A 455 7.12 13.66 7.48
C LEU A 455 5.82 13.83 8.26
N GLY A 456 5.70 13.16 9.41
CA GLY A 456 4.49 13.30 10.23
C GLY A 456 4.69 12.99 11.69
N ALA A 457 3.64 13.30 12.46
CA ALA A 457 3.52 12.94 13.86
C ALA A 457 2.11 12.42 14.15
N ARG A 458 2.03 11.39 14.99
CA ARG A 458 0.77 10.88 15.53
C ARG A 458 0.76 10.99 17.04
N TYR A 459 -0.42 11.22 17.59
CA TYR A 459 -0.71 11.15 19.00
C TYR A 459 -1.88 10.22 19.21
N ARG A 460 -1.78 9.33 20.19
CA ARG A 460 -2.87 8.45 20.60
C ARG A 460 -3.07 8.52 22.10
N PHE A 461 -4.32 8.59 22.50
CA PHE A 461 -4.76 8.48 23.90
C PHE A 461 -5.75 7.33 24.00
N THR A 462 -5.54 6.44 24.96
CA THR A 462 -6.38 5.25 25.18
C THR A 462 -6.98 5.30 26.59
N VAL A 463 -8.21 4.82 26.75
CA VAL A 463 -8.83 4.62 28.06
C VAL A 463 -9.00 3.13 28.27
N GLU A 464 -8.02 2.50 28.93
CA GLU A 464 -7.89 1.04 29.04
C GLU A 464 -9.18 0.36 29.51
N ALA A 465 -9.81 0.89 30.57
CA ALA A 465 -11.03 0.33 31.16
C ALA A 465 -12.21 0.20 30.18
N SER A 466 -12.21 0.98 29.10
CA SER A 466 -13.27 1.00 28.10
C SER A 466 -12.79 0.65 26.69
N GLU A 467 -11.50 0.35 26.53
CA GLU A 467 -10.81 0.17 25.24
C GLU A 467 -11.11 1.26 24.19
N THR A 468 -11.52 2.44 24.65
CA THR A 468 -11.81 3.61 23.82
C THR A 468 -10.50 4.32 23.51
N PHE A 469 -10.33 4.83 22.29
CA PHE A 469 -9.17 5.64 21.97
C PHE A 469 -9.51 6.84 21.08
N TYR A 470 -8.65 7.84 21.18
CA TYR A 470 -8.54 8.95 20.25
C TYR A 470 -7.14 8.91 19.63
N GLU A 471 -7.07 9.06 18.31
CA GLU A 471 -5.83 9.18 17.56
C GLU A 471 -5.90 10.42 16.67
N ALA A 472 -4.82 11.20 16.65
CA ALA A 472 -4.64 12.33 15.75
C ALA A 472 -3.30 12.20 15.02
N GLY A 473 -3.30 12.45 13.71
CA GLY A 473 -2.11 12.42 12.87
C GLY A 473 -1.98 13.72 12.08
N LEU A 474 -0.77 14.28 12.00
CA LEU A 474 -0.45 15.41 11.12
C LEU A 474 0.68 15.00 10.18
N TYR A 475 0.46 15.14 8.88
CA TYR A 475 1.38 14.70 7.84
C TYR A 475 1.64 15.80 6.83
N TYR A 476 2.90 15.94 6.44
CA TYR A 476 3.35 16.80 5.36
C TYR A 476 3.86 15.93 4.22
N LEU A 477 3.35 16.18 3.01
CA LEU A 477 3.51 15.30 1.85
C LEU A 477 4.09 16.07 0.66
N ASP A 478 5.16 15.51 0.09
CA ASP A 478 5.79 16.00 -1.14
C ASP A 478 6.13 14.82 -2.05
N HIS A 479 6.23 15.07 -3.34
CA HIS A 479 6.95 14.21 -4.25
C HIS A 479 8.46 14.38 -4.09
N VAL A 480 9.20 13.28 -4.20
CA VAL A 480 10.67 13.30 -4.18
C VAL A 480 11.21 14.04 -5.40
N ASN A 481 10.69 13.70 -6.58
CA ASN A 481 10.98 14.39 -7.84
C ASN A 481 9.74 15.13 -8.34
N PRO A 482 9.90 16.31 -8.96
CA PRO A 482 8.77 17.11 -9.42
C PRO A 482 7.92 16.38 -10.46
N VAL A 483 6.61 16.58 -10.36
CA VAL A 483 5.62 16.11 -11.33
C VAL A 483 5.05 17.29 -12.12
N MET A 484 4.54 17.00 -13.31
CA MET A 484 3.95 18.01 -14.18
C MET A 484 2.54 18.37 -13.72
N THR A 485 2.31 19.67 -13.58
CA THR A 485 0.99 20.23 -13.32
C THR A 485 0.17 20.36 -14.60
N SER A 486 -1.15 20.44 -14.47
CA SER A 486 -2.05 20.75 -15.59
C SER A 486 -1.71 22.08 -16.31
N SER A 487 -1.02 22.99 -15.65
CA SER A 487 -0.53 24.26 -16.24
C SER A 487 0.81 24.13 -16.99
N GLY A 488 1.42 22.95 -17.02
CA GLY A 488 2.73 22.70 -17.63
C GLY A 488 3.93 23.07 -16.76
N GLY A 489 3.72 23.65 -15.57
CA GLY A 489 4.79 23.84 -14.57
C GLY A 489 5.09 22.55 -13.79
N LYS A 490 6.23 22.51 -13.10
CA LYS A 490 6.63 21.42 -12.20
C LYS A 490 6.31 21.75 -10.74
N ALA A 491 5.84 20.77 -9.98
CA ALA A 491 5.57 20.92 -8.55
C ALA A 491 5.92 19.64 -7.78
N THR A 492 6.31 19.80 -6.52
CA THR A 492 6.56 18.68 -5.59
C THR A 492 5.52 18.59 -4.49
N HIS A 493 4.98 19.74 -4.03
CA HIS A 493 4.12 19.74 -2.85
C HIS A 493 2.75 19.10 -3.08
N ILE A 494 2.51 17.96 -2.42
CA ILE A 494 1.25 17.20 -2.51
C ILE A 494 0.23 17.80 -1.55
N GLY A 495 0.61 18.09 -0.30
CA GLY A 495 -0.30 18.70 0.66
C GLY A 495 0.05 18.46 2.13
N ILE A 496 -0.89 18.84 2.98
CA ILE A 496 -0.84 18.63 4.43
C ILE A 496 -2.14 17.95 4.86
N GLU A 497 -2.03 16.89 5.63
CA GLU A 497 -3.16 16.10 6.12
C GLU A 497 -3.22 16.12 7.64
N TRP A 498 -4.41 16.34 8.17
CA TRP A 498 -4.73 16.21 9.58
C TRP A 498 -5.84 15.20 9.77
N ASP A 499 -5.48 14.04 10.30
CA ASP A 499 -6.37 12.93 10.58
C ASP A 499 -6.80 12.90 12.03
N ASN A 500 -8.06 12.56 12.28
CA ASN A 500 -8.58 12.34 13.62
C ASN A 500 -9.50 11.12 13.62
N THR A 501 -9.22 10.17 14.51
CA THR A 501 -9.99 8.95 14.68
C THR A 501 -10.42 8.82 16.13
N PHE A 502 -11.72 8.65 16.35
CA PHE A 502 -12.30 8.29 17.64
C PHE A 502 -12.85 6.88 17.52
N SER A 503 -12.59 6.03 18.52
CA SER A 503 -13.11 4.67 18.54
C SER A 503 -13.65 4.34 19.91
N TRP A 504 -14.88 3.85 19.96
CA TRP A 504 -15.57 3.44 21.18
C TRP A 504 -15.94 1.96 21.10
N LYS A 505 -15.52 1.19 22.10
CA LYS A 505 -16.03 -0.16 22.33
C LYS A 505 -17.33 -0.07 23.12
N LEU A 506 -18.47 -0.12 22.43
CA LEU A 506 -19.79 0.00 23.04
C LEU A 506 -20.16 -1.28 23.81
N ARG A 507 -19.74 -2.43 23.27
CA ARG A 507 -19.85 -3.79 23.82
C ARG A 507 -18.67 -4.62 23.33
N ASP A 508 -18.47 -5.80 23.91
CA ASP A 508 -17.40 -6.72 23.49
C ASP A 508 -17.43 -7.09 22.00
N PHE A 509 -18.62 -7.04 21.42
CA PHE A 509 -18.90 -7.38 20.03
C PHE A 509 -19.33 -6.18 19.18
N VAL A 510 -19.33 -4.95 19.72
CA VAL A 510 -19.67 -3.72 18.97
C VAL A 510 -18.62 -2.64 19.16
N THR A 511 -18.05 -2.18 18.05
CA THR A 511 -17.15 -1.03 18.02
C THR A 511 -17.73 0.04 17.09
N TRP A 512 -17.63 1.29 17.50
CA TRP A 512 -17.99 2.43 16.65
C TRP A 512 -16.76 3.32 16.47
N ASP A 513 -16.37 3.52 15.21
CA ASP A 513 -15.32 4.45 14.83
C ASP A 513 -15.90 5.68 14.12
N LEU A 514 -15.29 6.83 14.39
CA LEU A 514 -15.56 8.10 13.75
C LEU A 514 -14.24 8.69 13.24
N GLU A 515 -14.19 9.05 11.95
CA GLU A 515 -13.04 9.70 11.31
C GLU A 515 -13.41 11.13 10.87
N LEU A 516 -12.52 12.07 11.14
CA LEU A 516 -12.59 13.48 10.79
C LEU A 516 -11.23 13.92 10.25
N ASN A 517 -11.10 13.94 8.93
CA ASN A 517 -9.83 14.19 8.27
C ASN A 517 -9.92 15.47 7.43
N PHE A 518 -8.86 16.26 7.47
CA PHE A 518 -8.73 17.51 6.71
C PHE A 518 -7.47 17.44 5.87
N PHE A 519 -7.62 17.69 4.57
CA PHE A 519 -6.51 17.67 3.63
C PHE A 519 -6.41 19.00 2.90
N ARG A 520 -5.27 19.67 3.02
CA ARG A 520 -4.97 20.87 2.25
C ARG A 520 -4.10 20.48 1.06
N GLN A 521 -4.66 20.62 -0.14
CA GLN A 521 -4.02 20.22 -1.39
C GLN A 521 -2.93 21.22 -1.79
N GLY A 522 -1.76 20.69 -2.13
CA GLY A 522 -0.67 21.40 -2.79
C GLY A 522 -0.79 21.32 -4.32
N LYS A 523 0.09 22.02 -5.04
CA LYS A 523 0.07 22.10 -6.51
C LYS A 523 0.40 20.78 -7.21
N ALA A 524 1.03 19.85 -6.51
CA ALA A 524 1.40 18.54 -7.03
C ALA A 524 0.35 17.47 -6.68
N PHE A 525 -0.72 17.84 -5.97
CA PHE A 525 -1.81 16.94 -5.63
C PHE A 525 -2.52 16.40 -6.88
N ARG A 526 -2.79 15.09 -6.88
CA ARG A 526 -3.54 14.39 -7.92
C ARG A 526 -4.42 13.34 -7.26
N TYR A 527 -5.65 13.18 -7.75
CA TYR A 527 -6.58 12.14 -7.31
C TYR A 527 -6.27 10.76 -7.91
N ASP A 528 -5.37 10.70 -8.87
CA ASP A 528 -5.00 9.45 -9.48
C ASP A 528 -3.55 9.61 -9.93
N ASP A 529 -2.72 8.59 -9.70
CA ASP A 529 -1.38 8.57 -10.26
C ASP A 529 -1.39 8.66 -11.79
N TYR A 530 -2.52 8.31 -12.38
CA TYR A 530 -2.79 8.41 -13.81
C TYR A 530 -3.35 9.76 -14.23
N GLN A 531 -3.59 10.71 -13.33
CA GLN A 531 -4.04 12.07 -13.68
C GLN A 531 -2.93 13.11 -13.48
N PRO A 532 -2.88 14.16 -14.33
CA PRO A 532 -2.01 15.31 -14.05
C PRO A 532 -2.46 16.00 -12.77
N SER A 533 -1.54 16.70 -12.09
CA SER A 533 -1.92 17.41 -10.87
C SER A 533 -2.88 18.57 -11.14
N VAL A 534 -3.80 18.80 -10.20
CA VAL A 534 -4.66 19.98 -10.23
C VAL A 534 -3.80 21.23 -10.06
N SER A 535 -3.94 22.20 -10.97
CA SER A 535 -3.14 23.43 -10.97
C SER A 535 -3.55 24.40 -9.85
N GLU A 536 -4.72 24.19 -9.26
CA GLU A 536 -5.28 24.99 -8.17
C GLU A 536 -5.07 24.30 -6.82
N THR A 537 -4.72 25.11 -5.81
CA THR A 537 -4.65 24.64 -4.42
C THR A 537 -6.05 24.58 -3.83
N GLY A 538 -6.35 23.49 -3.14
CA GLY A 538 -7.67 23.16 -2.64
C GLY A 538 -7.70 22.69 -1.19
N SER A 539 -8.88 22.33 -0.72
CA SER A 539 -9.06 21.62 0.54
C SER A 539 -10.09 20.52 0.37
N ALA A 540 -9.86 19.40 1.05
CA ALA A 540 -10.83 18.33 1.20
C ALA A 540 -11.11 18.10 2.69
N THR A 541 -12.37 17.90 3.02
CA THR A 541 -12.81 17.42 4.34
C THR A 541 -13.44 16.06 4.14
N HIS A 542 -13.06 15.12 4.98
CA HIS A 542 -13.57 13.77 4.98
C HIS A 542 -14.15 13.42 6.34
N PHE A 543 -15.39 12.98 6.32
CA PHE A 543 -16.09 12.43 7.47
C PHE A 543 -16.44 10.98 7.20
N ALA A 544 -16.18 10.12 8.18
CA ALA A 544 -16.72 8.77 8.14
C ALA A 544 -17.14 8.26 9.51
N SER A 545 -18.12 7.37 9.48
CA SER A 545 -18.59 6.63 10.64
C SER A 545 -18.66 5.15 10.28
N ARG A 546 -18.05 4.29 11.10
CA ARG A 546 -18.03 2.85 10.90
C ARG A 546 -18.52 2.14 12.15
N VAL A 547 -19.57 1.36 12.03
CA VAL A 547 -20.06 0.50 13.11
C VAL A 547 -19.71 -0.93 12.76
N TYR A 548 -18.95 -1.57 13.65
CA TYR A 548 -18.55 -2.97 13.54
C TYR A 548 -19.35 -3.80 14.53
N TYR A 549 -19.86 -4.91 14.05
CA TYR A 549 -20.48 -5.95 14.85
C TYR A 549 -19.80 -7.27 14.54
N SER A 550 -19.40 -8.03 15.55
CA SER A 550 -18.88 -9.40 15.41
C SER A 550 -19.77 -10.37 16.14
N PHE A 551 -20.00 -11.56 15.60
CA PHE A 551 -20.88 -12.57 16.22
C PHE A 551 -20.36 -13.99 16.06
#